data_AF-A0A7Y2XPT1-F1
#
_entry.id   AF-A0A7Y2XPT1-F1
#
_cell.length_a   1.000
_cell.length_b   1.000
_cell.length_c   1.000
_cell.angle_alpha   90.00
_cell.angle_beta   90.00
_cell.angle_gamma   90.00
#
_symmetry.space_group_name_H-M   'P 1'
#
loop_
_entity.id
_entity.type
_entity.pdbx_description
1 polymer ?
#
loop_
_entity_poly.entity_id
_entity_poly.type
_entity_poly.pdbx_seq_one_letter_code
_entity_poly.pdbx_strand_id
1 'polypeptide(L)' 'PEEFYDLSQDPDERNNLINTPAWQKEMAGMRNQLLELMQRTHDPLVAAFAQRDKRELTDQAIDGLRRDYNKLHRK' A
#
# COMPACT_ATOMS: atom_id res chain seq x y z
N PRO A 1 3.06 -7.61 -5.21
CA PRO A 1 2.64 -8.64 -4.23
C PRO A 1 2.37 -7.96 -2.88
N GLU A 2 1.30 -8.35 -2.19
CA GLU A 2 0.97 -7.90 -0.83
C GLU A 2 1.37 -9.00 0.15
N GLU A 3 1.73 -8.63 1.38
CA GLU A 3 2.18 -9.57 2.41
C GLU A 3 1.45 -9.26 3.71
N PHE A 4 1.16 -10.31 4.48
CA PHE A 4 0.50 -10.19 5.77
C PHE A 4 1.14 -11.19 6.74
N TYR A 5 1.56 -10.71 7.91
CA TYR A 5 2.28 -11.49 8.90
C TYR A 5 1.63 -11.33 10.27
N ASP A 6 1.54 -12.43 11.01
CA ASP A 6 1.19 -12.41 12.42
C ASP A 6 2.46 -12.29 13.25
N LEU A 7 2.85 -11.08 13.62
CA LEU A 7 4.07 -10.82 14.39
C LEU A 7 4.03 -11.41 15.81
N SER A 8 2.86 -11.81 16.32
CA SER A 8 2.74 -12.44 17.63
C SER A 8 3.19 -13.90 17.62
N GLN A 9 2.91 -14.61 16.52
CA GLN A 9 3.27 -16.02 16.34
C GLN A 9 4.50 -16.20 15.44
N ASP A 10 4.79 -15.23 14.58
CA ASP A 10 5.87 -15.23 13.60
C ASP A 10 6.60 -13.88 13.58
N PRO A 11 7.39 -13.58 14.62
CA PRO A 11 8.13 -12.32 14.73
C PRO A 11 9.22 -12.17 13.66
N ASP A 12 9.62 -13.27 13.01
CA ASP A 12 10.63 -13.29 11.95
C ASP A 12 10.01 -13.19 10.54
N GLU A 13 8.69 -12.98 10.43
CA GLU A 13 7.97 -12.77 9.15
C GLU A 13 8.20 -13.89 8.12
N ARG A 14 8.33 -15.14 8.57
CA ARG A 14 8.68 -16.28 7.70
C ARG A 14 7.48 -16.83 6.93
N ASN A 15 6.27 -16.61 7.43
CA ASN A 15 5.03 -17.20 6.95
C ASN A 15 4.09 -16.09 6.47
N ASN A 16 4.09 -15.84 5.18
CA ASN A 16 3.16 -14.89 4.58
C ASN A 16 1.73 -15.49 4.55
N LEU A 17 0.83 -14.87 5.31
CA LEU A 17 -0.56 -15.29 5.50
C LEU A 17 -1.56 -14.59 4.56
N ILE A 18 -1.09 -13.83 3.57
CA ILE A 18 -1.94 -13.01 2.67
C ILE A 18 -3.05 -13.80 1.95
N ASN A 19 -2.80 -15.09 1.66
CA ASN A 19 -3.75 -15.96 0.96
C ASN A 19 -4.61 -16.79 1.91
N THR A 20 -4.40 -16.69 3.22
CA THR A 20 -5.10 -17.48 4.22
C THR A 20 -6.50 -16.91 4.47
N PRO A 21 -7.59 -17.66 4.20
CA PRO A 21 -8.95 -17.14 4.30
C PRO A 21 -9.35 -16.65 5.71
N ALA A 22 -8.79 -17.26 6.76
CA ALA A 22 -9.08 -16.93 8.15
C ALA A 22 -8.76 -15.46 8.50
N TRP A 23 -7.79 -14.86 7.82
CA TRP A 23 -7.31 -13.50 8.09
C TRP A 23 -7.95 -12.44 7.19
N GLN A 24 -8.82 -12.81 6.24
CA GLN A 24 -9.36 -11.87 5.25
C GLN A 24 -10.13 -10.70 5.87
N LYS A 25 -10.85 -10.94 6.97
CA LYS A 25 -11.58 -9.89 7.68
C LYS A 25 -10.62 -8.90 8.34
N GLU A 26 -9.56 -9.39 8.97
CA GLU A 26 -8.56 -8.55 9.63
C GLU A 26 -7.74 -7.75 8.62
N MET A 27 -7.31 -8.40 7.54
CA MET A 27 -6.64 -7.73 6.41
C MET A 27 -7.50 -6.62 5.81
N ALA A 28 -8.82 -6.83 5.67
CA ALA A 28 -9.73 -5.78 5.21
C ALA A 28 -9.77 -4.59 6.19
N GLY A 29 -9.77 -4.85 7.50
CA GLY A 29 -9.69 -3.81 8.53
C GLY A 29 -8.39 -3.01 8.45
N MET A 30 -7.25 -3.70 8.36
CA MET A 30 -5.94 -3.06 8.26
C MET A 30 -5.78 -2.25 6.97
N ARG A 31 -6.30 -2.75 5.84
CA ARG A 31 -6.33 -2.00 4.58
C ARG A 31 -7.11 -0.69 4.73
N ASN A 32 -8.25 -0.70 5.43
CA ASN A 32 -9.01 0.52 5.67
C ASN A 32 -8.24 1.50 6.56
N GLN A 33 -7.62 1.02 7.64
CA GLN A 33 -6.78 1.85 8.52
C GLN A 33 -5.61 2.48 7.77
N LEU A 34 -4.96 1.72 6.87
CA LEU A 34 -3.90 2.23 6.01
C LEU A 34 -4.43 3.29 5.04
N LEU A 35 -5.58 3.05 4.40
CA LEU A 35 -6.19 4.02 3.49
C LEU A 35 -6.54 5.34 4.21
N GLU A 36 -7.11 5.26 5.41
CA GLU A 36 -7.39 6.44 6.25
C GLU A 36 -6.12 7.20 6.62
N LEU A 37 -5.05 6.47 6.97
CA LEU A 37 -3.75 7.07 7.26
C LEU A 37 -3.21 7.82 6.05
N MET A 38 -3.20 7.17 4.88
CA MET A 38 -2.73 7.76 3.62
C MET A 38 -3.51 9.02 3.25
N GLN A 39 -4.84 9.01 3.42
CA GLN A 39 -5.69 10.19 3.20
C GLN A 39 -5.32 11.34 4.15
N ARG A 40 -5.15 11.03 5.43
CA ARG A 40 -4.78 12.02 6.45
C ARG A 40 -3.42 12.65 6.19
N THR A 41 -2.46 11.87 5.70
CA THR A 41 -1.10 12.34 5.38
C THR A 41 -0.97 12.89 3.96
N HIS A 42 -2.07 12.96 3.19
CA HIS A 42 -2.08 13.40 1.79
C HIS A 42 -1.10 12.62 0.91
N ASP A 43 -1.04 11.29 1.12
CA ASP A 43 -0.17 10.43 0.33
C ASP A 43 -0.61 10.45 -1.15
N PRO A 44 0.29 10.76 -2.09
CA PRO A 44 -0.03 10.78 -3.52
C PRO A 44 -0.47 9.41 -4.08
N LEU A 45 -0.23 8.31 -3.36
CA LEU A 45 -0.61 6.96 -3.75
C LEU A 45 -2.00 6.54 -3.25
N VAL A 46 -2.76 7.39 -2.54
CA VAL A 46 -4.11 7.07 -2.02
C VAL A 46 -5.02 6.47 -3.11
N ALA A 47 -5.07 7.11 -4.27
CA ALA A 47 -5.95 6.68 -5.36
C ALA A 47 -5.55 5.31 -5.93
N ALA A 48 -4.24 5.04 -6.01
CA ALA A 48 -3.70 3.76 -6.44
C ALA A 48 -3.99 2.65 -5.42
N PHE A 49 -3.88 2.97 -4.12
CA PHE A 49 -4.17 2.01 -3.05
C PHE A 49 -5.66 1.65 -2.95
N ALA A 50 -6.55 2.64 -3.12
CA ALA A 50 -8.00 2.42 -3.11
C ALA A 50 -8.46 1.51 -4.27
N GLN A 51 -7.76 1.54 -5.40
CA GLN A 51 -8.04 0.74 -6.60
C GLN A 51 -6.81 -0.13 -6.94
N ARG A 52 -6.35 -0.91 -5.97
CA ARG A 52 -5.11 -1.71 -6.04
C ARG A 52 -5.07 -2.76 -7.16
N ASP A 53 -6.22 -3.10 -7.73
CA ASP A 53 -6.38 -3.99 -8.88
C ASP A 53 -6.03 -3.29 -10.22
N LYS A 54 -6.04 -1.95 -10.25
CA LYS A 54 -5.73 -1.14 -11.44
C LYS A 54 -4.30 -0.65 -11.40
N ARG A 55 -3.41 -1.43 -12.01
CA ARG A 55 -1.99 -1.10 -12.11
C ARG A 55 -1.73 0.27 -12.76
N GLU A 56 -2.60 0.70 -13.66
CA GLU A 56 -2.45 1.97 -14.36
C GLU A 56 -2.45 3.17 -13.40
N LEU A 57 -3.21 3.09 -12.30
CA LEU A 57 -3.28 4.17 -11.30
C LEU A 57 -1.98 4.26 -10.49
N THR A 58 -1.36 3.12 -10.20
CA THR A 58 -0.04 3.06 -9.55
C THR A 58 1.01 3.67 -10.47
N ASP A 59 1.03 3.28 -11.74
CA ASP A 59 2.01 3.79 -12.71
C ASP A 59 1.85 5.30 -12.91
N GLN A 60 0.61 5.80 -13.04
CA GLN A 60 0.32 7.24 -13.14
C GLN A 60 0.80 8.04 -11.92
N ALA A 61 0.58 7.51 -10.71
CA ALA A 61 1.00 8.16 -9.48
C ALA A 61 2.53 8.20 -9.35
N ILE A 62 3.21 7.10 -9.69
CA ILE A 62 4.69 7.02 -9.72
C ILE A 62 5.26 8.01 -10.74
N ASP A 63 4.68 8.11 -11.93
CA ASP A 63 5.14 9.05 -12.95
C ASP A 63 4.93 10.51 -12.55
N GLY A 64 3.84 10.81 -11.83
CA GLY A 64 3.63 12.11 -11.17
C GLY A 64 4.77 12.45 -10.21
N LEU A 65 5.04 11.54 -9.28
CA LEU A 65 6.11 11.70 -8.28
C LEU A 65 7.48 11.88 -8.94
N ARG A 66 7.80 11.10 -9.98
CA ARG A 66 9.05 11.24 -10.75
C ARG A 66 9.17 12.60 -11.41
N ARG A 67 8.09 13.10 -12.02
CA ARG A 67 8.09 14.44 -12.64
C ARG A 67 8.35 15.52 -11.60
N ASP A 68 7.71 15.44 -10.45
CA ASP A 68 7.85 16.44 -9.39
C ASP A 68 9.25 16.40 -8.75
N TYR A 69 9.78 15.19 -8.51
CA TYR A 69 11.16 15.01 -8.09
C TYR A 69 12.15 15.61 -9.09
N ASN A 70 11.99 15.33 -10.39
CA ASN A 70 12.87 15.84 -11.43
C ASN A 70 12.78 17.37 -11.56
N LYS A 71 11.60 17.97 -11.41
CA LYS A 71 11.44 19.43 -11.39
C LYS A 71 12.18 20.07 -10.21
N LEU A 72 12.11 19.45 -9.03
CA LEU A 72 12.76 19.96 -7.82
C LEU A 72 14.30 19.92 -7.92
N HIS A 73 14.85 18.92 -8.61
CA HIS A 73 16.30 18.68 -8.71
C HIS A 73 16.94 19.16 -10.00
N ARG A 74 16.15 19.73 -10.91
CA ARG A 74 16.66 20.37 -12.12
C ARG A 74 17.20 21.76 -11.78
N LYS A 75 18.51 21.82 -11.50
CA LYS A 75 19.30 23.06 -11.57
C LYS A 75 19.49 23.49 -13.02
#